data_AF-A0A7U6Y5J7-F1
#
_entry.id   AF-A0A7U6Y5J7-F1
#
_cell.length_a   1.000
_cell.length_b   1.000
_cell.length_c   1.000
_cell.angle_alpha   90.00
_cell.angle_beta   90.00
_cell.angle_gamma   90.00
#
_symmetry.space_group_name_H-M   'P 1'
#
loop_
_entity.id
_entity.type
_entity.pdbx_description
1 polymer ?
#
loop_
_entity_poly.entity_id
_entity_poly.type
_entity_poly.pdbx_seq_one_letter_code
_entity_poly.pdbx_strand_id
1 'polypeptide(L)'
;MLAIANALSHDVYYRMIDPKADTKKRLIVSRILLIGVALVAAYVASLKPSTILSMVAWAFSIAASGLFPALVMGIWWKRTSNVGAVAGMVVGFGICLYYLITTAFMGAPLWFGIKNISCGIFGIPAAFLVTYVVSLMTQAPSKEMQDFIDSIRVPKGDVRLADAKSDIDH
;
A
#
# COMPACT_ATOMS: atom_id res chain seq x y z
N MET A 1 9.71 -13.14 -1.30
CA MET A 1 9.12 -13.89 -2.45
C MET A 1 7.74 -14.46 -2.11
N LEU A 2 7.57 -15.28 -1.06
CA LEU A 2 6.27 -15.88 -0.73
C LEU A 2 5.14 -14.86 -0.48
N ALA A 3 5.41 -13.79 0.27
CA ALA A 3 4.43 -12.72 0.50
C ALA A 3 4.00 -12.01 -0.80
N ILE A 4 4.95 -11.73 -1.70
CA ILE A 4 4.70 -11.10 -3.01
C ILE A 4 3.89 -12.04 -3.91
N ALA A 5 4.26 -13.31 -3.97
CA ALA A 5 3.54 -14.31 -4.76
C ALA A 5 2.11 -14.56 -4.25
N ASN A 6 1.89 -14.47 -2.94
CA ASN A 6 0.55 -14.54 -2.34
C ASN A 6 -0.28 -13.30 -2.67
N ALA A 7 0.28 -12.11 -2.49
CA ALA A 7 -0.38 -10.84 -2.84
C ALA A 7 -0.75 -10.80 -4.34
N LEU A 8 0.18 -11.14 -5.24
CA LEU A 8 -0.09 -11.18 -6.68
C LEU A 8 -1.15 -12.24 -7.04
N SER A 9 -1.07 -13.44 -6.47
CA SER A 9 -2.05 -14.49 -6.76
C SER A 9 -3.45 -14.13 -6.26
N HIS A 10 -3.56 -13.49 -5.11
CA HIS A 10 -4.84 -13.18 -4.50
C HIS A 10 -5.44 -11.88 -5.06
N ASP A 11 -4.65 -10.81 -5.12
CA ASP A 11 -5.15 -9.48 -5.50
C ASP A 11 -5.23 -9.29 -7.01
N VAL A 12 -4.25 -9.80 -7.78
CA VAL A 12 -4.28 -9.68 -9.25
C VAL A 12 -5.05 -10.85 -9.85
N TYR A 13 -4.60 -12.08 -9.63
CA TYR A 13 -5.22 -13.21 -10.34
C TYR A 13 -6.63 -13.53 -9.83
N TYR A 14 -6.80 -13.75 -8.53
CA TYR A 14 -8.11 -14.14 -8.01
C TYR A 14 -9.11 -12.98 -8.05
N ARG A 15 -8.74 -11.79 -7.58
CA ARG A 15 -9.70 -10.68 -7.48
C ARG A 15 -10.00 -9.99 -8.82
N MET A 16 -9.05 -9.97 -9.77
CA MET A 16 -9.23 -9.26 -11.06
C MET A 16 -9.38 -10.19 -12.28
N ILE A 17 -8.80 -11.40 -12.29
CA ILE A 17 -8.78 -12.27 -13.49
C ILE A 17 -9.77 -13.43 -13.39
N ASP A 18 -9.68 -14.27 -12.37
CA ASP A 18 -10.52 -15.47 -12.21
C ASP A 18 -10.95 -15.68 -10.74
N PRO A 19 -12.03 -15.00 -10.30
CA PRO A 19 -12.58 -15.10 -8.94
C PRO A 19 -13.21 -16.46 -8.62
N LYS A 20 -13.32 -17.36 -9.61
CA LYS A 20 -13.87 -18.72 -9.43
C LYS A 20 -12.80 -19.80 -9.52
N ALA A 21 -11.52 -19.42 -9.61
CA ALA A 21 -10.42 -20.36 -9.69
C ALA A 21 -10.38 -21.29 -8.47
N ASP A 22 -10.34 -22.59 -8.72
CA ASP A 22 -10.13 -23.62 -7.71
C ASP A 22 -8.75 -23.48 -7.04
N THR A 23 -8.63 -23.93 -5.80
CA THR A 23 -7.44 -23.79 -4.94
C THR A 23 -6.18 -24.35 -5.61
N LYS A 24 -6.28 -25.49 -6.31
CA LYS A 24 -5.17 -26.07 -7.07
C LYS A 24 -4.66 -25.12 -8.17
N LYS A 25 -5.57 -24.48 -8.91
CA LYS A 25 -5.24 -23.51 -9.96
C LYS A 25 -4.56 -22.28 -9.37
N ARG A 26 -5.01 -21.79 -8.20
CA ARG A 26 -4.37 -20.68 -7.48
C ARG A 26 -2.93 -20.98 -7.11
N LEU A 27 -2.66 -22.17 -6.57
CA LEU A 27 -1.30 -22.57 -6.19
C LEU A 27 -0.37 -22.66 -7.41
N ILE A 28 -0.86 -23.18 -8.54
CA ILE A 28 -0.09 -23.23 -9.79
C ILE A 28 0.23 -21.82 -10.29
N VAL A 29 -0.76 -20.93 -10.33
CA VAL A 29 -0.57 -19.54 -10.77
C VAL A 29 0.40 -18.80 -9.86
N SER A 30 0.28 -18.94 -8.54
CA SER A 30 1.22 -18.34 -7.59
C SER A 30 2.66 -18.81 -7.82
N ARG A 31 2.88 -20.10 -8.13
CA ARG A 31 4.21 -20.64 -8.47
C ARG A 31 4.76 -20.10 -9.78
N ILE A 32 3.91 -19.99 -10.82
CA ILE A 32 4.31 -19.42 -12.12
C ILE A 32 4.69 -17.94 -11.96
N LEU A 33 3.88 -17.16 -11.23
CA LEU A 33 4.17 -15.76 -10.92
C LEU A 33 5.47 -15.61 -10.13
N LEU A 34 5.71 -16.50 -9.16
CA LEU A 34 6.95 -16.49 -8.38
C LEU A 34 8.18 -16.70 -9.27
N ILE A 35 8.14 -17.65 -10.20
CA ILE A 35 9.23 -17.88 -11.16
C ILE A 35 9.38 -16.66 -12.08
N GLY A 36 8.29 -16.10 -12.59
CA GLY A 36 8.32 -14.92 -13.46
C GLY A 36 8.98 -13.70 -12.78
N VAL A 37 8.57 -13.38 -11.55
CA VAL A 37 9.16 -12.30 -10.75
C VAL A 37 10.63 -12.57 -10.46
N ALA A 38 11.00 -13.82 -10.16
CA ALA A 38 12.39 -14.19 -9.93
C ALA A 38 13.26 -13.99 -11.19
N LEU A 39 12.76 -14.34 -12.38
CA LEU A 39 13.47 -14.13 -13.64
C LEU A 39 13.66 -12.64 -13.95
N VAL A 40 12.64 -11.81 -13.75
CA VAL A 40 12.74 -10.35 -13.94
C VAL A 40 13.74 -9.75 -12.95
N ALA A 41 13.69 -10.16 -11.68
CA ALA A 41 14.64 -9.70 -10.67
C ALA A 41 16.08 -10.11 -11.00
N ALA A 42 16.30 -11.36 -11.44
CA ALA A 42 17.60 -11.83 -11.88
C ALA A 42 18.11 -11.05 -13.11
N TYR A 43 17.23 -10.76 -14.07
CA TYR A 43 17.55 -9.94 -15.23
C TYR A 43 17.99 -8.53 -14.82
N VAL A 44 17.20 -7.83 -14.01
CA VAL A 44 17.55 -6.48 -13.52
C VAL A 44 18.85 -6.49 -12.71
N ALA A 45 19.07 -7.52 -11.88
CA ALA A 45 20.32 -7.67 -11.12
C ALA A 45 21.53 -7.87 -12.04
N SER A 46 21.37 -8.58 -13.16
CA SER A 46 22.44 -8.82 -14.13
C SER A 46 22.90 -7.56 -14.85
N LEU A 47 22.07 -6.51 -14.89
CA LEU A 47 22.44 -5.18 -15.39
C LEU A 47 23.46 -4.47 -14.48
N LYS A 48 23.84 -5.06 -13.34
CA LYS A 48 24.81 -4.53 -12.36
C LYS A 48 24.53 -3.05 -12.04
N PRO A 49 23.32 -2.70 -11.55
CA PRO A 49 23.02 -1.33 -11.19
C PRO A 49 24.04 -0.86 -10.15
N SER A 50 24.66 0.29 -10.42
CA SER A 50 25.74 0.85 -9.60
C SER A 50 25.31 1.22 -8.18
N THR A 51 24.00 1.31 -7.91
CA THR A 51 23.47 1.76 -6.61
C THR A 51 22.20 0.99 -6.20
N ILE A 52 22.37 -0.23 -5.68
CA ILE A 52 21.24 -1.02 -5.11
C ILE A 52 20.49 -0.23 -4.02
N LEU A 53 21.23 0.51 -3.19
CA LEU A 53 20.67 1.34 -2.13
C LEU A 53 19.65 2.35 -2.67
N SER A 54 19.97 3.05 -3.76
CA SER A 54 19.07 4.02 -4.38
C SER A 54 17.82 3.35 -4.96
N MET A 55 17.97 2.20 -5.63
CA MET A 55 16.82 1.50 -6.22
C MET A 55 15.82 1.03 -5.14
N VAL A 56 16.32 0.50 -4.03
CA VAL A 56 15.47 0.09 -2.90
C VAL A 56 14.78 1.31 -2.28
N ALA A 57 15.52 2.39 -2.03
CA ALA A 57 14.97 3.60 -1.46
C ALA A 57 13.93 4.29 -2.38
N TRP A 58 14.13 4.27 -3.70
CA TRP A 58 13.14 4.74 -4.66
C TRP A 58 11.87 3.89 -4.62
N ALA A 59 11.99 2.56 -4.60
CA ALA A 59 10.84 1.67 -4.53
C ALA A 59 10.01 1.92 -3.25
N PHE A 60 10.66 2.06 -2.09
CA PHE A 60 9.96 2.38 -0.84
C PHE A 60 9.36 3.80 -0.86
N SER A 61 10.06 4.79 -1.42
CA SER A 61 9.55 6.16 -1.53
C SER A 61 8.29 6.24 -2.40
N ILE A 62 8.29 5.55 -3.54
CA ILE A 62 7.16 5.46 -4.46
C ILE A 62 5.98 4.74 -3.77
N ALA A 63 6.24 3.58 -3.17
CA ALA A 63 5.22 2.80 -2.46
C ALA A 63 4.61 3.60 -1.29
N ALA A 64 5.44 4.27 -0.49
CA ALA A 64 4.99 5.10 0.61
C ALA A 64 4.14 6.28 0.11
N SER A 65 4.59 7.00 -0.93
CA SER A 65 3.83 8.14 -1.48
C SER A 65 2.47 7.74 -2.03
N GLY A 66 2.37 6.55 -2.62
CA GLY A 66 1.13 6.05 -3.20
C GLY A 66 0.19 5.39 -2.19
N LEU A 67 0.69 4.65 -1.19
CA LEU A 67 -0.16 3.78 -0.36
C LEU A 67 -0.34 4.26 1.07
N PHE A 68 0.72 4.81 1.66
CA PHE A 68 0.75 5.08 3.09
C PHE A 68 -0.33 6.10 3.52
N PRO A 69 -0.52 7.26 2.85
CA PRO A 69 -1.55 8.22 3.24
C PRO A 69 -2.97 7.67 3.17
N ALA A 70 -3.30 6.89 2.13
CA ALA A 70 -4.61 6.28 1.98
C ALA A 70 -4.89 5.24 3.08
N LEU A 71 -3.90 4.41 3.41
CA LEU A 71 -4.00 3.41 4.48
C LEU A 71 -4.15 4.07 5.85
N VAL A 72 -3.30 5.03 6.17
CA VAL A 72 -3.34 5.75 7.45
C VAL A 72 -4.67 6.48 7.60
N MET A 73 -5.08 7.27 6.61
CA MET A 73 -6.34 8.01 6.75
C MET A 73 -7.56 7.11 6.73
N GLY A 74 -7.56 6.02 5.96
CA GLY A 74 -8.62 5.01 6.01
C GLY A 74 -8.77 4.40 7.41
N ILE A 75 -7.65 4.13 8.10
CA ILE A 75 -7.68 3.54 9.44
C ILE A 75 -8.04 4.56 10.51
N TRP A 76 -7.55 5.81 10.49
CA TRP A 76 -7.71 6.77 11.60
C TRP A 76 -8.73 7.88 11.36
N TRP A 77 -9.14 8.13 10.11
CA TRP A 77 -10.13 9.16 9.76
C TRP A 77 -11.33 8.59 9.02
N LYS A 78 -12.45 8.40 9.73
CA LYS A 78 -13.68 7.75 9.20
C LYS A 78 -14.30 8.44 7.99
N ARG A 79 -13.96 9.71 7.77
CA ARG A 79 -14.44 10.50 6.64
C ARG A 79 -13.64 10.26 5.35
N THR A 80 -12.55 9.50 5.39
CA THR A 80 -11.76 9.17 4.19
C THR A 80 -12.65 8.50 3.15
N SER A 81 -12.86 9.18 2.03
CA SER A 81 -13.69 8.70 0.93
C SER A 81 -12.86 7.86 -0.05
N ASN A 82 -13.51 6.96 -0.80
CA ASN A 82 -12.83 6.18 -1.85
C ASN A 82 -12.22 7.10 -2.92
N VAL A 83 -12.93 8.15 -3.33
CA VAL A 83 -12.47 9.10 -4.34
C VAL A 83 -11.28 9.90 -3.81
N GLY A 84 -11.34 10.37 -2.57
CA GLY A 84 -10.23 11.06 -1.93
C GLY A 84 -9.00 10.18 -1.77
N ALA A 85 -9.18 8.93 -1.33
CA ALA A 85 -8.10 7.95 -1.24
C ALA A 85 -7.41 7.79 -2.61
N VAL A 86 -8.15 7.42 -3.65
CA VAL A 86 -7.59 7.21 -4.99
C VAL A 86 -6.92 8.47 -5.55
N ALA A 87 -7.55 9.64 -5.38
CA ALA A 87 -6.97 10.91 -5.84
C ALA A 87 -5.63 11.20 -5.15
N GLY A 88 -5.56 11.00 -3.83
CA GLY A 88 -4.31 11.15 -3.10
C GLY A 88 -3.24 10.15 -3.51
N MET A 89 -3.60 8.87 -3.71
CA MET A 89 -2.68 7.85 -4.21
C MET A 89 -2.05 8.26 -5.55
N VAL A 90 -2.89 8.72 -6.50
CA VAL A 90 -2.43 9.17 -7.83
C VAL A 90 -1.54 10.39 -7.73
N VAL A 91 -1.91 11.40 -6.93
CA VAL A 91 -1.12 12.63 -6.80
C VAL A 91 0.20 12.38 -6.09
N GLY A 92 0.21 11.64 -4.97
CA GLY A 92 1.46 11.34 -4.25
C GLY A 92 2.41 10.50 -5.07
N PHE A 93 1.90 9.45 -5.73
CA PHE A 93 2.68 8.65 -6.67
C PHE A 93 3.21 9.50 -7.83
N GLY A 94 2.37 10.33 -8.43
CA GLY A 94 2.72 11.20 -9.55
C GLY A 94 3.81 12.21 -9.21
N ILE A 95 3.70 12.90 -8.08
CA ILE A 95 4.70 13.87 -7.62
C ILE A 95 6.02 13.17 -7.29
N CYS A 96 5.97 12.03 -6.59
CA CYS A 96 7.15 11.26 -6.26
C CYS A 96 7.90 10.79 -7.52
N LEU A 97 7.17 10.26 -8.50
CA LEU A 97 7.74 9.83 -9.78
C LEU A 97 8.25 11.01 -10.59
N TYR A 98 7.49 12.09 -10.67
CA TYR A 98 7.91 13.29 -11.39
C TYR A 98 9.24 13.81 -10.84
N TYR A 99 9.35 13.94 -9.52
CA TYR A 99 10.58 14.38 -8.88
C TYR A 99 11.74 13.42 -9.14
N LEU A 100 11.51 12.11 -8.98
CA LEU A 100 12.52 11.10 -9.23
C LEU A 100 13.01 11.12 -10.68
N ILE A 101 12.11 11.10 -11.66
CA ILE A 101 12.45 11.02 -13.08
C ILE A 101 13.22 12.25 -13.50
N THR A 102 12.71 13.44 -13.17
CA THR A 102 13.33 14.70 -13.58
C THR A 102 14.73 14.88 -12.99
N THR A 103 14.92 14.54 -11.72
CA THR A 103 16.22 14.74 -11.04
C THR A 103 17.23 13.60 -11.24
N ALA A 104 16.79 12.36 -11.36
CA ALA A 104 17.69 11.21 -11.53
C ALA A 104 18.04 10.91 -12.99
N PHE A 105 17.16 11.25 -13.95
CA PHE A 105 17.31 10.85 -15.35
C PHE A 105 17.31 12.03 -16.34
N MET A 106 16.74 13.18 -15.99
CA MET A 106 16.65 14.34 -16.90
C MET A 106 17.55 15.52 -16.50
N GLY A 107 18.28 15.42 -15.39
CA GLY A 107 19.22 16.45 -14.93
C GLY A 107 18.56 17.71 -14.36
N ALA A 108 17.29 17.65 -13.97
CA ALA A 108 16.62 18.76 -13.32
C ALA A 108 17.24 19.07 -11.94
N PRO A 109 17.22 20.34 -11.49
CA PRO A 109 17.76 20.71 -10.19
C PRO A 109 16.97 20.05 -9.05
N LEU A 110 17.67 19.71 -7.96
CA LEU A 110 17.05 19.18 -6.76
C LEU A 110 16.17 20.25 -6.10
N TRP A 111 14.95 19.87 -5.72
CA TRP A 111 14.07 20.73 -4.95
C TRP A 111 14.63 20.87 -3.53
N PHE A 112 14.87 22.10 -3.09
CA PHE A 112 15.40 22.41 -1.76
C PHE A 112 16.72 21.67 -1.41
N GLY A 113 17.48 21.23 -2.42
CA GLY A 113 18.71 20.45 -2.22
C GLY A 113 18.49 19.00 -1.77
N ILE A 114 17.25 18.50 -1.79
CA ILE A 114 16.90 17.16 -1.32
C ILE A 114 17.30 16.11 -2.35
N LYS A 115 18.06 15.10 -1.96
CA LYS A 115 18.47 14.02 -2.88
C LYS A 115 17.25 13.20 -3.35
N ASN A 116 17.28 12.77 -4.61
CA ASN A 116 16.22 11.96 -5.23
C ASN A 116 15.95 10.61 -4.55
N ILE A 117 16.90 10.11 -3.76
CA ILE A 117 16.75 8.91 -2.92
C ILE A 117 15.60 9.05 -1.91
N SER A 118 15.27 10.29 -1.54
CA SER A 118 14.20 10.64 -0.60
C SER A 118 13.01 11.30 -1.32
N CYS A 119 12.74 10.95 -2.58
CA CYS A 119 11.66 11.53 -3.38
C CYS A 119 10.27 11.45 -2.73
N GLY A 120 10.06 10.49 -1.83
CA GLY A 120 8.81 10.33 -1.09
C GLY A 120 8.46 11.50 -0.16
N ILE A 121 9.43 12.34 0.20
CA ILE A 121 9.19 13.53 1.06
C ILE A 121 8.22 14.54 0.42
N PHE A 122 8.10 14.54 -0.90
CA PHE A 122 7.17 15.41 -1.63
C PHE A 122 5.85 14.70 -1.90
N GLY A 123 5.90 13.43 -2.29
CA GLY A 123 4.72 12.63 -2.61
C GLY A 123 3.83 12.36 -1.40
N ILE A 124 4.41 11.99 -0.26
CA ILE A 124 3.66 11.62 0.95
C ILE A 124 2.80 12.79 1.47
N PRO A 125 3.35 14.00 1.73
CA PRO A 125 2.53 15.11 2.22
C PRO A 125 1.47 15.54 1.21
N ALA A 126 1.80 15.53 -0.08
CA ALA A 126 0.84 15.86 -1.13
C ALA A 126 -0.33 14.86 -1.18
N ALA A 127 -0.05 13.56 -1.05
CA ALA A 127 -1.08 12.55 -0.97
C ALA A 127 -1.96 12.69 0.28
N PHE A 128 -1.39 13.00 1.45
CA PHE A 128 -2.20 13.32 2.64
C PHE A 128 -3.11 14.51 2.39
N LEU A 129 -2.56 15.60 1.87
CA LEU A 129 -3.31 16.83 1.60
C LEU A 129 -4.44 16.60 0.60
N VAL A 130 -4.16 15.96 -0.53
CA VAL A 130 -5.16 15.67 -1.56
C VAL A 130 -6.22 14.71 -1.04
N THR A 131 -5.82 13.63 -0.36
CA THR A 131 -6.79 12.70 0.22
C THR A 131 -7.72 13.41 1.21
N TYR A 132 -7.17 14.32 2.02
CA TYR A 132 -7.92 15.10 2.99
C TYR A 132 -8.91 16.02 2.28
N VAL A 133 -8.42 16.92 1.42
CA VAL A 133 -9.23 17.91 0.71
C VAL A 133 -10.31 17.25 -0.14
N VAL A 134 -9.96 16.25 -0.95
CA VAL A 134 -10.93 15.60 -1.82
C VAL A 134 -11.98 14.84 -0.99
N SER A 135 -11.60 14.19 0.10
CA SER A 135 -12.58 13.55 1.00
C SER A 135 -13.53 14.53 1.68
N LEU A 136 -13.10 15.78 1.89
CA LEU A 136 -14.00 16.84 2.37
C LEU A 136 -14.99 17.30 1.28
N MET A 137 -14.58 17.25 0.01
CA MET A 137 -15.36 17.71 -1.14
C MET A 137 -16.28 16.64 -1.72
N THR A 138 -16.01 15.36 -1.44
CA THR A 138 -16.81 14.23 -1.93
C THR A 138 -17.78 13.70 -0.88
N GLN A 139 -18.70 12.84 -1.31
CA GLN A 139 -19.65 12.18 -0.42
C GLN A 139 -18.93 11.40 0.68
N ALA A 140 -19.39 11.60 1.93
CA ALA A 140 -18.87 10.85 3.06
C ALA A 140 -19.19 9.34 2.90
N PRO A 141 -18.30 8.45 3.40
CA PRO A 141 -18.58 7.02 3.45
C PRO A 141 -19.91 6.70 4.15
N SER A 142 -20.56 5.60 3.76
CA SER A 142 -21.82 5.16 4.38
C SER A 142 -21.65 4.96 5.89
N LYS A 143 -22.76 5.08 6.63
CA LYS A 143 -22.73 4.89 8.09
C LYS A 143 -22.24 3.48 8.46
N GLU A 144 -22.67 2.47 7.71
CA GLU A 144 -22.18 1.10 7.84
C GLU A 144 -20.66 0.97 7.70
N MET A 145 -20.05 1.68 6.74
CA MET A 145 -18.59 1.70 6.58
C MET A 145 -17.89 2.40 7.76
N GLN A 146 -18.47 3.49 8.27
CA GLN A 146 -17.93 4.18 9.44
C GLN A 146 -18.02 3.33 10.71
N ASP A 147 -19.15 2.63 10.90
CA ASP A 147 -19.38 1.71 12.01
C ASP A 147 -18.44 0.49 11.92
N PHE A 148 -18.18 -0.02 10.71
CA PHE A 148 -17.18 -1.05 10.46
C PHE A 148 -15.79 -0.59 10.90
N ILE A 149 -15.37 0.61 10.49
CA ILE A 149 -14.08 1.19 10.90
C ILE A 149 -13.99 1.33 12.43
N ASP A 150 -15.07 1.69 13.11
CA ASP A 150 -15.09 1.73 14.58
C ASP A 150 -14.95 0.35 15.22
N SER A 151 -15.63 -0.66 14.66
CA SER A 151 -15.58 -2.03 15.16
C SER A 151 -14.18 -2.65 15.08
N ILE A 152 -13.39 -2.32 14.06
CA ILE A 152 -12.02 -2.82 13.91
C ILE A 152 -11.01 -2.06 14.78
N ARG A 153 -11.34 -0.83 15.22
CA ARG A 153 -10.49 -0.01 16.11
C ARG A 153 -10.65 -0.38 17.57
N VAL A 154 -11.84 -0.79 17.99
CA VAL A 154 -12.15 -1.13 19.38
C VAL A 154 -12.12 -2.66 19.53
N PRO A 155 -11.04 -3.24 20.10
CA PRO A 155 -11.00 -4.68 20.34
C PRO A 155 -12.07 -5.07 21.37
N LYS A 156 -13.10 -5.80 20.92
CA LYS A 156 -14.02 -6.50 21.83
C LYS A 156 -13.37 -7.81 22.25
N GLY A 157 -12.50 -7.74 23.25
CA GLY A 157 -12.03 -8.93 23.96
C GLY A 157 -12.98 -9.21 25.11
N ASP A 158 -13.84 -10.22 24.97
CA ASP A 158 -14.45 -10.83 26.16
C ASP A 158 -13.30 -11.36 27.02
N VAL A 159 -13.16 -10.81 28.21
CA VAL A 159 -12.16 -11.24 29.16
C VAL A 159 -12.57 -12.63 29.65
N ARG A 160 -12.09 -13.69 28.99
CA ARG A 160 -12.27 -15.10 29.39
C ARG A 160 -11.69 -15.45 30.78
N LEU A 161 -11.31 -14.45 31.58
CA LEU A 161 -10.83 -14.60 32.94
C LEU A 161 -11.98 -14.62 33.97
N ALA A 162 -13.21 -14.29 33.58
CA ALA A 162 -14.37 -14.36 34.47
C ALA A 162 -14.94 -15.79 34.62
N ASP A 163 -14.84 -16.63 33.58
CA ASP A 163 -15.44 -17.97 33.58
C ASP A 163 -14.55 -19.04 34.24
N ALA A 164 -13.24 -18.82 34.32
CA ALA A 164 -12.33 -19.77 34.98
C ALA A 164 -12.49 -19.82 36.52
N LYS A 165 -13.20 -18.84 37.10
CA LYS A 165 -13.48 -18.82 38.55
C LYS A 165 -14.80 -19.50 38.91
N SER A 166 -15.73 -19.70 37.97
CA SER A 166 -16.95 -20.48 38.23
C SER A 166 -16.73 -21.99 38.14
N ASP A 167 -15.68 -22.44 37.44
CA ASP A 167 -15.36 -23.86 37.28
C ASP A 167 -14.54 -24.46 38.44
N ILE A 168 -14.09 -23.62 39.38
CA ILE A 168 -13.31 -24.05 40.57
C ILE A 168 -14.22 -24.17 41.81
N ASP A 169 -15.40 -23.55 41.78
CA ASP A 169 -16.35 -23.50 42.89
C ASP A 169 -17.47 -24.58 42.79
N HIS A 170 -17.29 -25.61 41.94
CA HIS A 170 -18.20 -26.75 41.79
C HIS A 170 -17.52 -28.12 41.96
#